data_AF-A0A928V168-F1
#
_entry.id   AF-A0A928V168-F1
#
_cell.length_a   1.000
_cell.length_b   1.000
_cell.length_c   1.000
_cell.angle_alpha   90.00
_cell.angle_beta   90.00
_cell.angle_gamma   90.00
#
_symmetry.space_group_name_H-M   'P 1'
#
loop_
_entity.id
_entity.type
_entity.pdbx_description
1 polymer ?
#
loop_
_entity_poly.entity_id
_entity_poly.type
_entity_poly.pdbx_seq_one_letter_code
_entity_poly.pdbx_strand_id
1 'polypeptide(L)'
;MFSSAFTLINQYLWFIKNTKSVRKFLFILYLFFLLHAQAFSQELNARVELNAPQIQNVNKRVVDLLQKVIQDFLNNQSWTNVTITPQERIDCNFIITIYEYDGSKEFKADAQVMSSRPVYGTNYNSPILVFRDKTFNFSYVEGEQLDFSDTQNLNNLTALLGFYANVIVGMDMDTFKLNGGTAAFSNARNIVNYSQSATQVGWKAMESMDNRYWLITNLLDRKFNAYREFAYQYHINGLDQMASNDLQARQNMSKLIPKLKEVDRFGAGNILTPAFYAAKANEFVGVFSRLPGNESVVLYNLLAELDPSNISKYEALKRS
;
A
#
# COMPACT_ATOMS: atom_id res chain seq x y z
N MET A 1 -54.25 35.61 41.64
CA MET A 1 -53.38 35.17 40.52
C MET A 1 -51.91 34.94 40.89
N PHE A 2 -51.39 35.40 42.04
CA PHE A 2 -49.96 35.26 42.37
C PHE A 2 -49.55 33.97 43.11
N SER A 3 -50.50 33.19 43.65
CA SER A 3 -50.18 31.96 44.40
C SER A 3 -49.82 30.77 43.50
N SER A 4 -50.47 30.61 42.34
CA SER A 4 -50.24 29.49 41.41
C SER A 4 -48.89 29.55 40.68
N ALA A 5 -48.38 30.75 40.41
CA ALA A 5 -47.08 30.93 39.76
C ALA A 5 -45.91 30.53 40.68
N PHE A 6 -46.05 30.76 41.99
CA PHE A 6 -45.00 30.40 42.97
C PHE A 6 -44.91 28.88 43.19
N THR A 7 -46.02 28.16 43.08
CA THR A 7 -46.07 26.69 43.16
C THR A 7 -45.45 26.03 41.92
N LEU A 8 -45.69 26.59 40.73
CA LEU A 8 -45.10 26.12 39.47
C LEU A 8 -43.58 26.35 39.42
N ILE A 9 -43.09 27.50 39.91
CA ILE A 9 -41.65 27.80 40.00
C ILE A 9 -40.96 26.86 40.99
N ASN A 10 -41.58 26.57 42.14
CA ASN A 10 -41.03 25.62 43.11
C ASN A 10 -41.07 24.16 42.61
N GLN A 11 -42.07 23.77 41.82
CA GLN A 11 -42.07 22.46 41.14
C GLN A 11 -40.97 22.35 40.08
N TYR A 12 -40.73 23.40 39.28
CA TYR A 12 -39.63 23.45 38.32
C TYR A 12 -38.25 23.40 39.00
N LEU A 13 -38.07 24.17 40.09
CA LEU A 13 -36.82 24.16 40.88
C LEU A 13 -36.59 22.82 41.60
N TRP A 14 -37.65 22.12 42.01
CA TRP A 14 -37.57 20.76 42.54
C TRP A 14 -37.19 19.74 41.45
N PHE A 15 -37.75 19.87 40.25
CA PHE A 15 -37.36 19.06 39.09
C PHE A 15 -35.88 19.27 38.72
N ILE A 16 -35.40 20.52 38.78
CA ILE A 16 -34.00 20.89 38.53
C ILE A 16 -33.08 20.42 39.67
N LYS A 17 -33.53 20.36 40.93
CA LYS A 17 -32.74 19.82 42.06
C LYS A 17 -32.69 18.28 42.08
N ASN A 18 -33.69 17.60 41.52
CA ASN A 18 -33.70 16.13 41.40
C ASN A 18 -32.99 15.61 40.13
N THR A 19 -32.15 16.45 39.51
CA THR A 19 -31.42 16.20 38.25
C THR A 19 -30.17 15.33 38.40
N LYS A 20 -29.95 14.64 39.53
CA LYS A 20 -28.86 13.65 39.60
C LYS A 20 -29.05 12.57 38.53
N SER A 21 -30.30 12.20 38.22
CA SER A 21 -30.64 11.26 37.14
C SER A 21 -30.35 11.87 35.76
N VAL A 22 -30.73 13.13 35.52
CA VAL A 22 -30.49 13.83 34.25
C VAL A 22 -29.00 14.08 33.99
N ARG A 23 -28.23 14.46 35.02
CA ARG A 23 -26.77 14.62 34.93
C ARG A 23 -26.06 13.28 34.67
N LYS A 24 -26.51 12.19 35.31
CA LYS A 24 -26.02 10.83 35.01
C LYS A 24 -26.37 10.40 33.59
N PHE A 25 -27.59 10.70 33.13
CA PHE A 25 -28.02 10.41 31.76
C PHE A 25 -27.20 11.20 30.73
N LEU A 26 -26.98 12.50 30.93
CA LEU A 26 -26.11 13.32 30.07
C LEU A 26 -24.66 12.85 30.10
N PHE A 27 -24.15 12.40 31.25
CA PHE A 27 -22.81 11.85 31.38
C PHE A 27 -22.66 10.48 30.68
N ILE A 28 -23.68 9.63 30.74
CA ILE A 28 -23.74 8.36 29.99
C ILE A 28 -23.86 8.62 28.49
N LEU A 29 -24.64 9.61 28.08
CA LEU A 29 -24.76 10.03 26.67
C LEU A 29 -23.43 10.58 26.14
N TYR A 30 -22.72 11.36 26.95
CA TYR A 30 -21.36 11.85 26.65
C TYR A 30 -20.34 10.71 26.55
N LEU A 31 -20.35 9.74 27.47
CA LEU A 31 -19.53 8.53 27.39
C LEU A 31 -19.89 7.67 26.17
N PHE A 32 -21.16 7.58 25.81
CA PHE A 32 -21.63 6.88 24.62
C PHE A 32 -21.13 7.57 23.33
N PHE A 33 -21.14 8.91 23.28
CA PHE A 33 -20.56 9.67 22.17
C PHE A 33 -19.04 9.56 22.09
N LEU A 34 -18.33 9.48 23.23
CA LEU A 34 -16.89 9.24 23.26
C LEU A 34 -16.51 7.82 22.77
N LEU A 35 -17.39 6.83 22.99
CA LEU A 35 -17.20 5.47 22.46
C LEU A 35 -17.49 5.34 20.95
N HIS A 36 -18.15 6.34 20.35
CA HIS A 36 -18.44 6.40 18.90
C HIS A 36 -17.56 7.39 18.15
N ALA A 37 -16.50 7.92 18.77
CA ALA A 37 -15.44 8.60 18.04
C ALA A 37 -14.69 7.54 17.21
N GLN A 38 -15.24 7.21 16.04
CA GLN A 38 -14.56 6.42 15.02
C GLN A 38 -13.29 7.19 14.66
N ALA A 39 -12.15 6.70 15.11
CA ALA A 39 -10.87 7.18 14.61
C ALA A 39 -10.81 6.78 13.13
N PHE A 40 -10.91 7.77 12.25
CA PHE A 40 -10.62 7.57 10.84
C PHE A 40 -9.17 7.08 10.74
N SER A 41 -8.99 5.86 10.26
CA SER A 41 -7.65 5.37 9.94
C SER A 41 -7.25 5.92 8.58
N GLN A 42 -5.99 6.30 8.48
CA GLN A 42 -5.34 6.74 7.26
C GLN A 42 -4.04 5.97 7.23
N GLU A 43 -4.03 4.88 6.49
CA GLU A 43 -2.94 3.89 6.56
C GLU A 43 -1.72 4.30 5.75
N LEU A 44 -1.89 5.19 4.77
CA LEU A 44 -0.83 5.56 3.84
C LEU A 44 -0.20 6.92 4.22
N ASN A 45 1.09 7.02 3.93
CA ASN A 45 1.83 8.26 3.78
C ASN A 45 2.31 8.35 2.32
N ALA A 46 1.36 8.56 1.42
CA ALA A 46 1.57 8.61 -0.02
C ALA A 46 2.16 9.95 -0.46
N ARG A 47 3.22 9.87 -1.26
CA ARG A 47 3.74 10.97 -2.08
C ARG A 47 3.39 10.72 -3.54
N VAL A 48 3.00 11.77 -4.24
CA VAL A 48 2.61 11.67 -5.65
C VAL A 48 3.43 12.67 -6.46
N GLU A 49 4.05 12.18 -7.52
CA GLU A 49 4.77 12.98 -8.51
C GLU A 49 4.11 12.78 -9.88
N LEU A 50 3.60 13.86 -10.46
CA LEU A 50 2.94 13.83 -11.75
C LEU A 50 3.81 14.50 -12.81
N ASN A 51 4.30 13.71 -13.76
CA ASN A 51 5.19 14.16 -14.83
C ASN A 51 4.44 14.16 -16.17
N ALA A 52 4.60 15.21 -16.98
CA ALA A 52 3.96 15.31 -18.30
C ALA A 52 4.97 15.78 -19.38
N PRO A 53 6.05 15.02 -19.65
CA PRO A 53 7.17 15.50 -20.47
C PRO A 53 6.83 15.66 -21.96
N GLN A 54 5.83 14.94 -22.47
CA GLN A 54 5.54 14.89 -23.92
C GLN A 54 4.41 15.82 -24.37
N ILE A 55 3.65 16.41 -23.44
CA ILE A 55 2.52 17.25 -23.80
C ILE A 55 3.00 18.70 -23.90
N GLN A 56 3.03 19.24 -25.12
CA GLN A 56 3.35 20.64 -25.37
C GLN A 56 2.20 21.53 -24.91
N ASN A 57 2.50 22.65 -24.22
CA ASN A 57 1.51 23.61 -23.72
C ASN A 57 0.50 23.05 -22.68
N VAL A 58 0.88 22.07 -21.85
CA VAL A 58 0.06 21.72 -20.69
C VAL A 58 -0.11 22.94 -19.81
N ASN A 59 -1.37 23.25 -19.47
CA ASN A 59 -1.65 24.15 -18.37
C ASN A 59 -1.13 23.49 -17.08
N LYS A 60 0.10 23.86 -16.66
CA LYS A 60 0.78 23.27 -15.49
C LYS A 60 -0.10 23.22 -14.25
N ARG A 61 -1.00 24.20 -14.11
CA ARG A 61 -2.00 24.25 -13.05
C ARG A 61 -2.85 22.97 -12.95
N VAL A 62 -3.28 22.39 -14.07
CA VAL A 62 -4.11 21.17 -14.08
C VAL A 62 -3.34 19.99 -13.51
N VAL A 63 -2.07 19.85 -13.89
CA VAL A 63 -1.17 18.79 -13.39
C VAL A 63 -0.88 18.99 -11.91
N ASP A 64 -0.55 20.21 -11.48
CA ASP A 64 -0.27 20.52 -10.07
C ASP A 64 -1.50 20.26 -9.16
N LEU A 65 -2.70 20.63 -9.63
CA LEU A 65 -3.94 20.37 -8.91
C LEU A 65 -4.26 18.88 -8.86
N LEU A 66 -4.14 18.18 -9.99
CA LEU A 66 -4.39 16.73 -10.05
C LEU A 66 -3.44 15.96 -9.14
N GLN A 67 -2.15 16.32 -9.11
CA GLN A 67 -1.19 15.73 -8.18
C GLN A 67 -1.64 15.87 -6.73
N LYS A 68 -2.06 17.07 -6.34
CA LYS A 68 -2.56 17.33 -4.99
C LYS A 68 -3.83 16.53 -4.69
N VAL A 69 -4.78 16.49 -5.63
CA VAL A 69 -6.03 15.75 -5.47
C VAL A 69 -5.79 14.26 -5.29
N ILE A 70 -4.89 13.65 -6.08
CA ILE A 70 -4.52 12.24 -5.95
C ILE A 70 -3.85 11.99 -4.58
N GLN A 71 -2.92 12.86 -4.18
CA GLN A 71 -2.21 12.73 -2.92
C GLN A 71 -3.16 12.86 -1.71
N ASP A 72 -4.05 13.84 -1.74
CA ASP A 72 -5.03 14.08 -0.68
C ASP A 72 -6.02 12.91 -0.61
N PHE A 73 -6.44 12.35 -1.75
CA PHE A 73 -7.32 11.19 -1.79
C PHE A 73 -6.67 9.94 -1.17
N LEU A 74 -5.42 9.61 -1.55
CA LEU A 74 -4.71 8.44 -1.02
C LEU A 74 -4.49 8.52 0.51
N ASN A 75 -4.20 9.72 1.02
CA ASN A 75 -3.85 9.94 2.43
C ASN A 75 -5.05 10.18 3.34
N ASN A 76 -6.20 10.58 2.82
CA ASN A 76 -7.39 10.87 3.63
C ASN A 76 -8.46 9.77 3.57
N GLN A 77 -8.35 8.83 2.63
CA GLN A 77 -9.21 7.66 2.56
C GLN A 77 -8.75 6.57 3.55
N SER A 78 -9.72 5.90 4.17
CA SER A 78 -9.47 4.68 4.96
C SER A 78 -9.52 3.47 4.03
N TRP A 79 -8.47 2.66 4.03
CA TRP A 79 -8.36 1.48 3.16
C TRP A 79 -8.69 0.17 3.89
N THR A 80 -8.58 0.19 5.22
CA THR A 80 -8.92 -0.94 6.09
C THR A 80 -9.73 -0.46 7.29
N ASN A 81 -10.17 -1.42 8.11
CA ASN A 81 -10.81 -1.15 9.39
C ASN A 81 -9.80 -1.15 10.56
N VAL A 82 -8.49 -1.19 10.27
CA VAL A 82 -7.45 -1.23 11.29
C VAL A 82 -7.10 0.21 11.66
N THR A 83 -7.13 0.53 12.95
CA THR A 83 -6.67 1.82 13.45
C THR A 83 -5.14 1.85 13.45
N ILE A 84 -4.55 2.76 12.69
CA ILE A 84 -3.10 2.93 12.55
C ILE A 84 -2.69 4.29 13.14
N THR A 85 -1.60 4.32 13.90
CA THR A 85 -1.04 5.59 14.39
C THR A 85 -0.28 6.34 13.28
N PRO A 86 -0.14 7.67 13.34
CA PRO A 86 0.58 8.41 12.30
C PRO A 86 2.00 7.89 12.00
N GLN A 87 2.67 7.32 13.00
CA GLN A 87 4.03 6.75 12.90
C GLN A 87 4.06 5.37 12.23
N GLU A 88 2.92 4.68 12.20
CA GLU A 88 2.75 3.36 11.57
C GLU A 88 2.21 3.47 10.14
N ARG A 89 2.04 4.70 9.62
CA ARG A 89 1.62 4.92 8.24
C ARG A 89 2.67 4.36 7.28
N ILE A 90 2.19 3.72 6.22
CA ILE A 90 3.02 3.07 5.22
C ILE A 90 3.52 4.13 4.25
N ASP A 91 4.84 4.32 4.21
CA ASP A 91 5.49 5.20 3.24
C ASP A 91 5.38 4.62 1.83
N CYS A 92 4.76 5.38 0.92
CA CYS A 92 4.63 4.98 -0.47
C CYS A 92 4.75 6.16 -1.44
N ASN A 93 5.14 5.86 -2.68
CA ASN A 93 5.35 6.84 -3.73
C ASN A 93 4.69 6.39 -5.03
N PHE A 94 4.00 7.32 -5.68
CA PHE A 94 3.37 7.16 -6.98
C PHE A 94 3.98 8.16 -7.96
N ILE A 95 4.79 7.66 -8.89
CA ILE A 95 5.29 8.47 -10.00
C ILE A 95 4.43 8.18 -11.21
N ILE A 96 3.61 9.13 -11.62
CA ILE A 96 2.68 8.98 -12.75
C ILE A 96 3.21 9.81 -13.91
N THR A 97 3.45 9.17 -15.06
CA THR A 97 3.94 9.85 -16.27
C THR A 97 2.84 9.92 -17.32
N ILE A 98 2.31 11.11 -17.55
CA ILE A 98 1.31 11.40 -18.57
C ILE A 98 2.02 11.62 -19.91
N TYR A 99 1.60 10.88 -20.93
CA TYR A 99 2.08 11.03 -22.30
C TYR A 99 1.03 11.60 -23.26
N GLU A 100 -0.27 11.40 -22.97
CA GLU A 100 -1.35 12.02 -23.74
C GLU A 100 -2.44 12.58 -22.83
N TYR A 101 -3.01 13.72 -23.21
CA TYR A 101 -4.18 14.35 -22.62
C TYR A 101 -5.06 14.89 -23.74
N ASP A 102 -6.37 14.63 -23.68
CA ASP A 102 -7.31 15.06 -24.72
C ASP A 102 -7.70 16.55 -24.66
N GLY A 103 -7.18 17.30 -23.67
CA GLY A 103 -7.53 18.70 -23.43
C GLY A 103 -8.83 18.89 -22.64
N SER A 104 -9.46 17.81 -22.20
CA SER A 104 -10.72 17.82 -21.47
C SER A 104 -10.63 16.99 -20.19
N LYS A 105 -10.63 15.65 -20.30
CA LYS A 105 -10.72 14.75 -19.14
C LYS A 105 -9.91 13.46 -19.25
N GLU A 106 -9.60 12.99 -20.44
CA GLU A 106 -8.97 11.68 -20.62
C GLU A 106 -7.44 11.80 -20.62
N PHE A 107 -6.80 11.06 -19.74
CA PHE A 107 -5.36 10.99 -19.59
C PHE A 107 -4.86 9.58 -19.93
N LYS A 108 -3.83 9.50 -20.75
CA LYS A 108 -3.04 8.28 -20.90
C LYS A 108 -1.72 8.41 -20.18
N ALA A 109 -1.46 7.47 -19.27
CA ALA A 109 -0.32 7.51 -18.39
C ALA A 109 0.20 6.11 -18.07
N ASP A 110 1.46 6.06 -17.66
CA ASP A 110 2.01 4.94 -16.89
C ASP A 110 2.24 5.39 -15.45
N ALA A 111 2.36 4.43 -14.53
CA ALA A 111 2.67 4.71 -13.14
C ALA A 111 3.74 3.76 -12.60
N GLN A 112 4.65 4.29 -11.80
CA GLN A 112 5.53 3.52 -10.94
C GLN A 112 5.06 3.66 -9.50
N VAL A 113 4.65 2.53 -8.91
CA VAL A 113 4.15 2.44 -7.55
C VAL A 113 5.21 1.79 -6.68
N MET A 114 5.57 2.45 -5.59
CA MET A 114 6.60 2.01 -4.67
C MET A 114 6.13 2.10 -3.24
N SER A 115 6.53 1.16 -2.39
CA SER A 115 6.33 1.24 -0.94
C SER A 115 7.55 0.75 -0.18
N SER A 116 7.69 1.23 1.05
CA SER A 116 8.76 0.82 1.95
C SER A 116 8.28 0.65 3.37
N ARG A 117 8.97 -0.21 4.12
CA ARG A 117 8.72 -0.49 5.52
C ARG A 117 9.95 -0.13 6.36
N PRO A 118 9.79 0.58 7.47
CA PRO A 118 10.90 0.81 8.41
C PRO A 118 11.38 -0.51 9.03
N VAL A 119 12.69 -0.66 9.17
CA VAL A 119 13.31 -1.81 9.85
C VAL A 119 13.48 -1.50 11.33
N TYR A 120 12.99 -2.40 12.18
CA TYR A 120 12.94 -2.20 13.63
C TYR A 120 14.31 -1.88 14.22
N GLY A 121 14.38 -0.84 15.05
CA GLY A 121 15.61 -0.43 15.73
C GLY A 121 16.66 0.21 14.83
N THR A 122 16.30 0.61 13.60
CA THR A 122 17.22 1.24 12.65
C THR A 122 16.58 2.44 11.95
N ASN A 123 17.39 3.24 11.25
CA ASN A 123 16.92 4.30 10.34
C ASN A 123 16.75 3.82 8.89
N TYR A 124 16.75 2.51 8.66
CA TYR A 124 16.70 1.93 7.32
C TYR A 124 15.25 1.60 6.94
N ASN A 125 14.86 2.02 5.74
CA ASN A 125 13.57 1.67 5.14
C ASN A 125 13.80 0.62 4.06
N SER A 126 13.23 -0.56 4.27
CA SER A 126 13.29 -1.68 3.35
C SER A 126 12.26 -1.50 2.23
N PRO A 127 12.64 -1.56 0.94
CA PRO A 127 11.69 -1.49 -0.16
C PRO A 127 10.82 -2.76 -0.20
N ILE A 128 9.51 -2.61 -0.29
CA ILE A 128 8.53 -3.71 -0.27
C ILE A 128 7.96 -3.97 -1.66
N LEU A 129 7.50 -2.92 -2.33
CA LEU A 129 6.92 -2.98 -3.67
C LEU A 129 7.67 -2.01 -4.58
N VAL A 130 8.01 -2.47 -5.79
CA VAL A 130 8.34 -1.62 -6.93
C VAL A 130 7.64 -2.21 -8.14
N PHE A 131 6.56 -1.56 -8.59
CA PHE A 131 5.73 -2.05 -9.68
C PHE A 131 5.51 -0.95 -10.72
N ARG A 132 5.62 -1.30 -12.00
CA ARG A 132 5.33 -0.38 -13.11
C ARG A 132 4.04 -0.82 -13.80
N ASP A 133 3.01 0.01 -13.71
CA ASP A 133 1.78 -0.12 -14.47
C ASP A 133 1.87 0.67 -15.78
N LYS A 134 1.93 -0.04 -16.90
CA LYS A 134 1.98 0.59 -18.24
C LYS A 134 0.62 1.08 -18.74
N THR A 135 -0.45 0.76 -18.00
CA THR A 135 -1.85 0.96 -18.39
C THR A 135 -2.61 1.77 -17.34
N PHE A 136 -1.96 2.82 -16.82
CA PHE A 136 -2.52 3.70 -15.79
C PHE A 136 -3.34 4.83 -16.44
N ASN A 137 -4.25 4.48 -17.36
CA ASN A 137 -5.08 5.47 -18.05
C ASN A 137 -6.28 5.83 -17.18
N PHE A 138 -6.65 7.10 -17.10
CA PHE A 138 -7.74 7.55 -16.24
C PHE A 138 -8.45 8.79 -16.78
N SER A 139 -9.62 9.09 -16.21
CA SER A 139 -10.41 10.26 -16.54
C SER A 139 -10.52 11.16 -15.31
N TYR A 140 -10.32 12.46 -15.49
CA TYR A 140 -10.45 13.46 -14.42
C TYR A 140 -10.84 14.82 -14.99
N VAL A 141 -11.87 15.45 -14.42
CA VAL A 141 -12.26 16.83 -14.72
C VAL A 141 -11.78 17.77 -13.61
N GLU A 142 -11.19 18.91 -13.96
CA GLU A 142 -10.73 19.89 -12.97
C GLU A 142 -11.87 20.31 -12.04
N GLY A 143 -11.63 20.18 -10.73
CA GLY A 143 -12.61 20.50 -9.70
C GLY A 143 -13.58 19.38 -9.36
N GLU A 144 -13.52 18.22 -10.03
CA GLU A 144 -14.27 17.05 -9.59
C GLU A 144 -13.70 16.50 -8.28
N GLN A 145 -14.58 16.04 -7.41
CA GLN A 145 -14.21 15.31 -6.21
C GLN A 145 -13.98 13.84 -6.55
N LEU A 146 -12.90 13.26 -6.04
CA LEU A 146 -12.65 11.83 -6.13
C LEU A 146 -13.54 11.09 -5.13
N ASP A 147 -14.41 10.22 -5.64
CA ASP A 147 -15.26 9.34 -4.84
C ASP A 147 -14.93 7.86 -5.10
N PHE A 148 -14.92 7.07 -4.04
CA PHE A 148 -14.51 5.68 -4.05
C PHE A 148 -15.59 4.79 -3.45
N SER A 149 -15.81 3.64 -4.09
CA SER A 149 -16.77 2.65 -3.64
C SER A 149 -16.12 1.27 -3.56
N ASP A 150 -16.29 0.62 -2.42
CA ASP A 150 -15.88 -0.77 -2.18
C ASP A 150 -16.74 -1.81 -2.90
N THR A 151 -17.77 -1.38 -3.63
CA THR A 151 -18.77 -2.29 -4.23
C THR A 151 -18.91 -2.13 -5.74
N GLN A 152 -18.39 -1.05 -6.31
CA GLN A 152 -18.47 -0.78 -7.74
C GLN A 152 -17.36 0.17 -8.20
N ASN A 153 -16.98 0.07 -9.47
CA ASN A 153 -16.07 1.03 -10.09
C ASN A 153 -16.87 2.27 -10.57
N LEU A 154 -16.73 3.38 -9.86
CA LEU A 154 -17.35 4.68 -10.20
C LEU A 154 -16.50 5.47 -11.20
N ASN A 155 -15.21 5.61 -10.92
CA ASN A 155 -14.22 6.28 -11.74
C ASN A 155 -12.95 5.41 -11.78
N ASN A 156 -12.36 5.26 -12.98
CA ASN A 156 -11.15 4.49 -13.13
C ASN A 156 -9.96 5.03 -12.34
N LEU A 157 -9.85 6.36 -12.14
CA LEU A 157 -8.81 6.96 -11.31
C LEU A 157 -8.90 6.46 -9.86
N THR A 158 -10.09 6.51 -9.24
CA THR A 158 -10.26 6.07 -7.86
C THR A 158 -10.14 4.56 -7.72
N ALA A 159 -10.56 3.79 -8.73
CA ALA A 159 -10.31 2.34 -8.78
C ALA A 159 -8.82 2.00 -8.87
N LEU A 160 -8.04 2.70 -9.69
CA LEU A 160 -6.58 2.52 -9.79
C LEU A 160 -5.89 2.80 -8.46
N LEU A 161 -6.20 3.94 -7.85
CA LEU A 161 -5.63 4.37 -6.57
C LEU A 161 -6.01 3.42 -5.44
N GLY A 162 -7.29 3.02 -5.36
CA GLY A 162 -7.74 2.08 -4.35
C GLY A 162 -7.21 0.67 -4.52
N PHE A 163 -7.00 0.22 -5.76
CA PHE A 163 -6.33 -1.04 -6.04
C PHE A 163 -4.91 -1.04 -5.47
N TYR A 164 -4.10 -0.02 -5.79
CA TYR A 164 -2.72 0.05 -5.32
C TYR A 164 -2.61 0.30 -3.82
N ALA A 165 -3.51 1.08 -3.23
CA ALA A 165 -3.58 1.25 -1.79
C ALA A 165 -3.76 -0.11 -1.07
N ASN A 166 -4.72 -0.91 -1.51
CA ASN A 166 -4.97 -2.24 -0.95
C ASN A 166 -3.80 -3.23 -1.19
N VAL A 167 -3.14 -3.15 -2.35
CA VAL A 167 -1.92 -3.95 -2.61
C VAL A 167 -0.79 -3.55 -1.67
N ILE A 168 -0.52 -2.25 -1.51
CA ILE A 168 0.52 -1.73 -0.61
C ILE A 168 0.26 -2.17 0.82
N VAL A 169 -0.96 -1.97 1.31
CA VAL A 169 -1.37 -2.38 2.67
C VAL A 169 -1.20 -3.88 2.85
N GLY A 170 -1.67 -4.69 1.89
CA GLY A 170 -1.55 -6.15 2.01
C GLY A 170 -0.09 -6.61 2.04
N MET A 171 0.77 -6.04 1.20
CA MET A 171 2.19 -6.40 1.18
C MET A 171 2.90 -5.97 2.46
N ASP A 172 2.57 -4.80 3.01
CA ASP A 172 3.09 -4.34 4.28
C ASP A 172 2.68 -5.28 5.43
N MET A 173 1.38 -5.61 5.54
CA MET A 173 0.88 -6.52 6.57
C MET A 173 1.53 -7.91 6.53
N ASP A 174 1.86 -8.41 5.34
CA ASP A 174 2.56 -9.69 5.18
C ASP A 174 3.99 -9.67 5.73
N THR A 175 4.64 -8.50 5.78
CA THR A 175 5.96 -8.39 6.41
C THR A 175 5.89 -8.55 7.93
N PHE A 176 4.77 -8.16 8.56
CA PHE A 176 4.61 -8.23 10.02
C PHE A 176 3.98 -9.54 10.49
N LYS A 177 3.15 -10.17 9.65
CA LYS A 177 2.46 -11.41 9.98
C LYS A 177 2.33 -12.25 8.73
N LEU A 178 2.70 -13.53 8.82
CA LEU A 178 2.50 -14.47 7.74
C LEU A 178 1.03 -14.47 7.26
N ASN A 179 0.85 -14.13 5.98
CA ASN A 179 -0.45 -13.98 5.32
C ASN A 179 -1.38 -12.89 5.90
N GLY A 180 -0.84 -11.93 6.64
CA GLY A 180 -1.57 -10.82 7.25
C GLY A 180 -2.34 -9.97 6.24
N GLY A 181 -1.80 -9.80 5.03
CA GLY A 181 -2.37 -8.97 3.97
C GLY A 181 -3.57 -9.55 3.21
N THR A 182 -3.99 -10.78 3.53
CA THR A 182 -4.99 -11.52 2.73
C THR A 182 -6.33 -10.77 2.59
N ALA A 183 -6.75 -10.03 3.63
CA ALA A 183 -7.96 -9.22 3.58
C ALA A 183 -7.82 -8.05 2.59
N ALA A 184 -6.73 -7.28 2.68
CA ALA A 184 -6.46 -6.17 1.76
C ALA A 184 -6.30 -6.66 0.30
N PHE A 185 -5.62 -7.79 0.09
CA PHE A 185 -5.54 -8.38 -1.24
C PHE A 185 -6.91 -8.84 -1.77
N SER A 186 -7.80 -9.32 -0.90
CA SER A 186 -9.16 -9.67 -1.29
C SER A 186 -9.95 -8.43 -1.74
N ASN A 187 -9.76 -7.29 -1.06
CA ASN A 187 -10.34 -6.00 -1.49
C ASN A 187 -9.80 -5.55 -2.85
N ALA A 188 -8.47 -5.61 -3.06
CA ALA A 188 -7.87 -5.31 -4.36
C ALA A 188 -8.42 -6.22 -5.47
N ARG A 189 -8.64 -7.51 -5.19
CA ARG A 189 -9.27 -8.45 -6.13
C ARG A 189 -10.72 -8.07 -6.43
N ASN A 190 -11.48 -7.60 -5.44
CA ASN A 190 -12.84 -7.12 -5.66
C ASN A 190 -12.87 -5.92 -6.60
N ILE A 191 -11.94 -4.96 -6.45
CA ILE A 191 -11.81 -3.81 -7.38
C ILE A 191 -11.56 -4.29 -8.82
N VAL A 192 -10.67 -5.29 -8.99
CA VAL A 192 -10.45 -5.92 -10.32
C VAL A 192 -11.74 -6.55 -10.85
N ASN A 193 -12.50 -7.25 -10.01
CA ASN A 193 -13.77 -7.89 -10.40
C ASN A 193 -14.82 -6.87 -10.84
N TYR A 194 -14.96 -5.74 -10.13
CA TYR A 194 -15.90 -4.68 -10.51
C TYR A 194 -15.46 -3.90 -11.75
N SER A 195 -14.16 -3.96 -12.08
CA SER A 195 -13.58 -3.28 -13.25
C SER A 195 -13.51 -4.16 -14.50
N GLN A 196 -14.05 -5.38 -14.48
CA GLN A 196 -14.04 -6.27 -15.65
C GLN A 196 -14.85 -5.71 -16.84
N SER A 197 -15.83 -4.85 -16.60
CA SER A 197 -16.60 -4.17 -17.65
C SER A 197 -16.00 -2.82 -18.06
N ALA A 198 -14.93 -2.37 -17.39
CA ALA A 198 -14.31 -1.09 -17.70
C ALA A 198 -13.72 -1.09 -19.11
N THR A 199 -13.82 0.06 -19.77
CA THR A 199 -13.23 0.29 -21.09
C THR A 199 -11.71 0.45 -21.03
N GLN A 200 -11.20 0.91 -19.89
CA GLN A 200 -9.76 1.07 -19.64
C GLN A 200 -9.08 -0.31 -19.52
N VAL A 201 -7.88 -0.38 -20.09
CA VAL A 201 -7.05 -1.60 -20.15
C VAL A 201 -6.30 -1.81 -18.82
N GLY A 202 -5.97 -3.05 -18.51
CA GLY A 202 -5.15 -3.49 -17.38
C GLY A 202 -5.94 -4.22 -16.29
N TRP A 203 -7.26 -4.33 -16.44
CA TRP A 203 -8.15 -4.99 -15.49
C TRP A 203 -8.46 -6.45 -15.85
N LYS A 204 -8.24 -6.86 -17.11
CA LYS A 204 -8.64 -8.19 -17.62
C LYS A 204 -7.43 -9.07 -17.90
N ALA A 205 -7.59 -10.38 -17.70
CA ALA A 205 -6.52 -11.36 -17.92
C ALA A 205 -5.98 -11.38 -19.37
N MET A 206 -6.86 -11.16 -20.35
CA MET A 206 -6.56 -11.29 -21.78
C MET A 206 -5.92 -10.04 -22.39
N GLU A 207 -5.83 -8.94 -21.65
CA GLU A 207 -5.29 -7.66 -22.15
C GLU A 207 -3.76 -7.65 -22.17
N SER A 208 -3.13 -8.21 -21.14
CA SER A 208 -1.69 -8.42 -21.07
C SER A 208 -1.37 -9.49 -20.01
N MET A 209 -0.14 -10.02 -20.06
CA MET A 209 0.42 -10.88 -19.02
C MET A 209 1.07 -10.10 -17.86
N ASP A 210 1.20 -8.77 -17.97
CA ASP A 210 1.85 -7.89 -17.00
C ASP A 210 0.95 -6.75 -16.51
N ASN A 211 -0.20 -7.08 -15.92
CA ASN A 211 -1.21 -6.10 -15.49
C ASN A 211 -1.73 -6.31 -14.06
N ARG A 212 -2.66 -5.44 -13.63
CA ARG A 212 -3.25 -5.45 -12.27
C ARG A 212 -4.00 -6.75 -11.96
N TYR A 213 -4.65 -7.35 -12.97
CA TYR A 213 -5.28 -8.66 -12.82
C TYR A 213 -4.27 -9.74 -12.41
N TRP A 214 -3.15 -9.84 -13.12
CA TRP A 214 -2.11 -10.82 -12.80
C TRP A 214 -1.40 -10.50 -11.49
N LEU A 215 -1.26 -9.22 -11.13
CA LEU A 215 -0.61 -8.82 -9.87
C LEU A 215 -1.34 -9.42 -8.69
N ILE A 216 -2.64 -9.15 -8.60
CA ILE A 216 -3.44 -9.57 -7.47
C ILE A 216 -3.75 -11.06 -7.49
N THR A 217 -3.90 -11.63 -8.68
CA THR A 217 -4.08 -13.08 -8.84
C THR A 217 -2.86 -13.82 -8.30
N ASN A 218 -1.66 -13.37 -8.64
CA ASN A 218 -0.44 -14.00 -8.16
C ASN A 218 -0.27 -13.81 -6.64
N LEU A 219 -0.59 -12.65 -6.08
CA LEU A 219 -0.52 -12.42 -4.62
C LEU A 219 -1.43 -13.36 -3.82
N LEU A 220 -2.54 -13.81 -4.40
CA LEU A 220 -3.52 -14.67 -3.75
C LEU A 220 -3.38 -16.16 -4.11
N ASP A 221 -2.69 -16.50 -5.19
CA ASP A 221 -2.50 -17.89 -5.62
C ASP A 221 -1.48 -18.59 -4.70
N ARG A 222 -1.86 -19.79 -4.23
CA ARG A 222 -1.02 -20.64 -3.38
C ARG A 222 0.33 -20.98 -4.03
N LYS A 223 0.40 -21.00 -5.36
CA LYS A 223 1.66 -21.21 -6.10
C LYS A 223 2.73 -20.18 -5.75
N PHE A 224 2.33 -18.95 -5.40
CA PHE A 224 3.25 -17.87 -5.05
C PHE A 224 3.35 -17.62 -3.55
N ASN A 225 2.82 -18.51 -2.71
CA ASN A 225 2.84 -18.35 -1.25
C ASN A 225 4.28 -18.25 -0.69
N ALA A 226 5.27 -18.81 -1.39
CA ALA A 226 6.67 -18.66 -1.00
C ALA A 226 7.13 -17.19 -1.00
N TYR A 227 6.57 -16.30 -1.83
CA TYR A 227 6.87 -14.86 -1.77
C TYR A 227 6.35 -14.22 -0.48
N ARG A 228 5.16 -14.61 -0.03
CA ARG A 228 4.55 -14.09 1.20
C ARG A 228 5.29 -14.60 2.44
N GLU A 229 5.64 -15.88 2.45
CA GLU A 229 6.51 -16.47 3.46
C GLU A 229 7.89 -15.80 3.48
N PHE A 230 8.49 -15.58 2.31
CA PHE A 230 9.76 -14.86 2.20
C PHE A 230 9.64 -13.45 2.79
N ALA A 231 8.60 -12.69 2.43
CA ALA A 231 8.38 -11.35 2.95
C ALA A 231 8.30 -11.36 4.48
N TYR A 232 7.52 -12.26 5.08
CA TYR A 232 7.44 -12.36 6.54
C TYR A 232 8.80 -12.69 7.19
N GLN A 233 9.45 -13.77 6.73
CA GLN A 233 10.69 -14.27 7.34
C GLN A 233 11.87 -13.32 7.15
N TYR A 234 11.97 -12.70 5.97
CA TYR A 234 13.05 -11.78 5.62
C TYR A 234 13.01 -10.52 6.49
N HIS A 235 11.82 -9.99 6.78
CA HIS A 235 11.68 -8.79 7.60
C HIS A 235 11.76 -9.11 9.10
N ILE A 236 10.90 -9.99 9.64
CA ILE A 236 10.80 -10.23 11.10
C ILE A 236 12.01 -10.98 11.67
N ASN A 237 12.47 -12.03 10.96
CA ASN A 237 13.57 -12.89 11.44
C ASN A 237 14.93 -12.57 10.79
N GLY A 238 14.95 -11.59 9.88
CA GLY A 238 16.13 -11.06 9.21
C GLY A 238 16.36 -9.61 9.59
N LEU A 239 15.81 -8.68 8.79
CA LEU A 239 16.07 -7.25 8.92
C LEU A 239 15.84 -6.70 10.34
N ASP A 240 14.72 -7.05 10.98
CA ASP A 240 14.38 -6.56 12.31
C ASP A 240 15.27 -7.14 13.43
N GLN A 241 16.05 -8.19 13.12
CA GLN A 241 17.05 -8.75 14.03
C GLN A 241 18.45 -8.18 13.78
N MET A 242 18.65 -7.33 12.77
CA MET A 242 19.99 -6.84 12.43
C MET A 242 20.59 -5.94 13.51
N ALA A 243 19.75 -5.16 14.21
CA ALA A 243 20.22 -4.28 15.28
C ALA A 243 20.74 -5.07 16.50
N SER A 244 20.19 -6.26 16.76
CA SER A 244 20.57 -7.11 17.88
C SER A 244 21.66 -8.12 17.52
N ASN A 245 21.58 -8.74 16.33
CA ASN A 245 22.53 -9.76 15.87
C ASN A 245 22.67 -9.74 14.33
N ASP A 246 23.52 -8.84 13.84
CA ASP A 246 23.74 -8.59 12.42
C ASP A 246 24.15 -9.84 11.62
N LEU A 247 25.13 -10.62 12.10
CA LEU A 247 25.62 -11.80 11.38
C LEU A 247 24.54 -12.89 11.29
N GLN A 248 23.88 -13.20 12.41
CA GLN A 248 22.83 -14.22 12.43
C GLN A 248 21.64 -13.80 11.54
N ALA A 249 21.26 -12.52 11.56
CA ALA A 249 20.22 -11.97 10.70
C ALA A 249 20.55 -12.16 9.20
N ARG A 250 21.78 -11.84 8.78
CA ARG A 250 22.24 -12.06 7.39
C ARG A 250 22.22 -13.53 7.00
N GLN A 251 22.64 -14.42 7.90
CA GLN A 251 22.60 -15.87 7.68
C GLN A 251 21.17 -16.43 7.63
N ASN A 252 20.24 -15.86 8.40
CA ASN A 252 18.82 -16.23 8.31
C ASN A 252 18.26 -15.82 6.95
N MET A 253 18.56 -14.60 6.50
CA MET A 253 18.12 -14.09 5.20
C MET A 253 18.73 -14.88 4.03
N SER A 254 20.01 -15.26 4.10
CA SER A 254 20.67 -16.03 3.03
C SER A 254 20.02 -17.40 2.81
N LYS A 255 19.58 -18.06 3.88
CA LYS A 255 18.89 -19.36 3.85
C LYS A 255 17.49 -19.28 3.21
N LEU A 256 16.91 -18.09 3.06
CA LEU A 256 15.61 -17.89 2.42
C LEU A 256 15.71 -17.80 0.90
N ILE A 257 16.83 -17.32 0.35
CA ILE A 257 17.00 -17.09 -1.09
C ILE A 257 16.74 -18.36 -1.93
N PRO A 258 17.18 -19.57 -1.54
CA PRO A 258 16.87 -20.79 -2.29
C PRO A 258 15.37 -21.07 -2.45
N LYS A 259 14.51 -20.63 -1.51
CA LYS A 259 13.06 -20.83 -1.61
C LYS A 259 12.44 -20.04 -2.78
N LEU A 260 13.08 -18.97 -3.22
CA LEU A 260 12.62 -18.18 -4.37
C LEU A 260 12.68 -18.99 -5.69
N LYS A 261 13.45 -20.09 -5.74
CA LYS A 261 13.43 -21.03 -6.87
C LYS A 261 12.08 -21.74 -7.04
N GLU A 262 11.29 -21.86 -5.98
CA GLU A 262 9.99 -22.54 -6.05
C GLU A 262 8.99 -21.76 -6.90
N VAL A 263 9.08 -20.42 -6.86
CA VAL A 263 8.16 -19.50 -7.53
C VAL A 263 8.62 -19.06 -8.91
N ASP A 264 9.92 -19.11 -9.17
CA ASP A 264 10.48 -18.76 -10.47
C ASP A 264 10.05 -19.71 -11.60
N ARG A 265 9.74 -20.97 -11.25
CA ARG A 265 9.35 -22.04 -12.19
C ARG A 265 8.03 -21.82 -12.91
N PHE A 266 7.20 -20.86 -12.47
CA PHE A 266 5.83 -20.70 -12.98
C PHE A 266 5.71 -19.92 -14.29
N GLY A 267 6.80 -19.40 -14.85
CA GLY A 267 6.86 -18.90 -16.24
C GLY A 267 5.98 -17.68 -16.54
N ALA A 268 5.33 -17.68 -17.71
CA ALA A 268 4.55 -16.55 -18.22
C ALA A 268 3.39 -16.15 -17.29
N GLY A 269 3.21 -14.84 -17.08
CA GLY A 269 2.22 -14.30 -16.13
C GLY A 269 2.73 -14.21 -14.68
N ASN A 270 3.94 -14.67 -14.37
CA ASN A 270 4.58 -14.42 -13.08
C ASN A 270 5.15 -13.00 -13.00
N ILE A 271 4.31 -12.07 -12.58
CA ILE A 271 4.71 -10.66 -12.45
C ILE A 271 5.25 -10.30 -11.07
N LEU A 272 5.14 -11.23 -10.10
CA LEU A 272 5.66 -11.01 -8.75
C LEU A 272 7.18 -11.11 -8.71
N THR A 273 7.76 -12.03 -9.48
CA THR A 273 9.23 -12.15 -9.60
C THR A 273 9.90 -10.84 -9.99
N PRO A 274 9.57 -10.21 -11.13
CA PRO A 274 10.22 -8.96 -11.52
C PRO A 274 9.93 -7.81 -10.54
N ALA A 275 8.71 -7.72 -9.99
CA ALA A 275 8.37 -6.69 -9.00
C ALA A 275 9.16 -6.85 -7.69
N PHE A 276 9.33 -8.08 -7.23
CA PHE A 276 10.10 -8.44 -6.05
C PHE A 276 11.57 -8.08 -6.22
N TYR A 277 12.21 -8.51 -7.32
CA TYR A 277 13.63 -8.21 -7.53
C TYR A 277 13.89 -6.73 -7.82
N ALA A 278 12.95 -6.03 -8.47
CA ALA A 278 13.03 -4.58 -8.62
C ALA A 278 13.11 -3.87 -7.25
N ALA A 279 12.39 -4.37 -6.24
CA ALA A 279 12.48 -3.87 -4.87
C ALA A 279 13.77 -4.33 -4.17
N LYS A 280 14.10 -5.63 -4.25
CA LYS A 280 15.06 -6.27 -3.34
C LYS A 280 16.50 -6.35 -3.84
N ALA A 281 16.77 -6.21 -5.15
CA ALA A 281 18.11 -6.45 -5.70
C ALA A 281 19.21 -5.60 -5.02
N ASN A 282 18.95 -4.30 -4.80
CA ASN A 282 19.93 -3.42 -4.14
C ASN A 282 20.09 -3.77 -2.64
N GLU A 283 18.99 -4.11 -1.96
CA GLU A 283 19.01 -4.53 -0.56
C GLU A 283 19.79 -5.84 -0.40
N PHE A 284 19.60 -6.81 -1.29
CA PHE A 284 20.37 -8.05 -1.32
C PHE A 284 21.87 -7.80 -1.44
N VAL A 285 22.30 -6.87 -2.30
CA VAL A 285 23.71 -6.50 -2.38
C VAL A 285 24.20 -5.91 -1.05
N GLY A 286 23.47 -4.97 -0.46
CA GLY A 286 23.84 -4.35 0.81
C GLY A 286 23.85 -5.31 2.01
N VAL A 287 22.94 -6.28 2.01
CA VAL A 287 22.80 -7.29 3.07
C VAL A 287 23.84 -8.40 2.91
N PHE A 288 24.04 -8.92 1.70
CA PHE A 288 24.86 -10.13 1.50
C PHE A 288 26.34 -9.83 1.23
N SER A 289 26.71 -8.62 0.84
CA SER A 289 28.13 -8.20 0.69
C SER A 289 28.90 -8.12 2.02
N ARG A 290 28.24 -8.34 3.16
CA ARG A 290 28.90 -8.38 4.47
C ARG A 290 28.89 -9.77 5.10
N LEU A 291 28.46 -10.79 4.35
CA LEU A 291 28.57 -12.17 4.80
C LEU A 291 30.04 -12.64 4.72
N PRO A 292 30.54 -13.37 5.72
CA PRO A 292 31.92 -13.81 5.74
C PRO A 292 32.18 -14.96 4.76
N GLY A 293 33.41 -15.04 4.25
CA GLY A 293 33.89 -16.17 3.47
C GLY A 293 33.19 -16.32 2.12
N ASN A 294 32.94 -17.56 1.70
CA ASN A 294 32.41 -17.88 0.37
C ASN A 294 30.87 -17.78 0.27
N GLU A 295 30.16 -17.42 1.35
CA GLU A 295 28.70 -17.38 1.37
C GLU A 295 28.13 -16.33 0.39
N SER A 296 28.77 -15.17 0.30
CA SER A 296 28.43 -14.09 -0.65
C SER A 296 28.51 -14.55 -2.11
N VAL A 297 29.56 -15.31 -2.46
CA VAL A 297 29.78 -15.87 -3.80
C VAL A 297 28.74 -16.96 -4.13
N VAL A 298 28.35 -17.78 -3.16
CA VAL A 298 27.27 -18.77 -3.33
C VAL A 298 25.95 -18.05 -3.63
N LEU A 299 25.64 -16.98 -2.91
CA LEU A 299 24.44 -16.17 -3.15
C LEU A 299 24.49 -15.45 -4.50
N TYR A 300 25.65 -14.96 -4.92
CA TYR A 300 25.83 -14.41 -6.27
C TYR A 300 25.41 -15.40 -7.35
N ASN A 301 25.91 -16.64 -7.30
CA ASN A 301 25.59 -17.65 -8.31
C ASN A 301 24.09 -17.95 -8.33
N LEU A 302 23.46 -18.00 -7.16
CA LEU A 302 22.02 -18.24 -7.02
C LEU A 302 21.19 -17.06 -7.55
N LEU A 303 21.55 -15.83 -7.21
CA LEU A 303 20.86 -14.62 -7.67
C LEU A 303 21.07 -14.37 -9.17
N ALA A 304 22.22 -14.75 -9.72
CA ALA A 304 22.47 -14.67 -11.16
C ALA A 304 21.58 -15.64 -11.96
N GLU A 305 21.23 -16.80 -11.39
CA GLU A 305 20.26 -17.74 -11.96
C GLU A 305 18.82 -17.20 -11.85
N LEU A 306 18.45 -16.70 -10.67
CA LEU A 306 17.09 -16.29 -10.34
C LEU A 306 16.67 -14.91 -10.88
N ASP A 307 17.63 -14.00 -11.02
CA ASP A 307 17.40 -12.62 -11.42
C ASP A 307 18.52 -12.15 -12.37
N PRO A 308 18.53 -12.71 -13.60
CA PRO A 308 19.55 -12.38 -14.59
C PRO A 308 19.56 -10.89 -14.97
N SER A 309 18.43 -10.20 -14.79
CA SER A 309 18.28 -8.79 -15.13
C SER A 309 19.11 -7.84 -14.24
N ASN A 310 19.50 -8.28 -13.04
CA ASN A 310 20.28 -7.50 -12.09
C ASN A 310 21.68 -8.05 -11.82
N ILE A 311 22.21 -8.96 -12.67
CA ILE A 311 23.55 -9.56 -12.50
C ILE A 311 24.63 -8.49 -12.26
N SER A 312 24.61 -7.39 -12.99
CA SER A 312 25.59 -6.30 -12.86
C SER A 312 25.63 -5.68 -11.45
N LYS A 313 24.51 -5.70 -10.72
CA LYS A 313 24.45 -5.29 -9.31
C LYS A 313 25.06 -6.36 -8.41
N TYR A 314 24.75 -7.63 -8.66
CA TYR A 314 25.22 -8.76 -7.87
C TYR A 314 26.72 -9.02 -8.01
N GLU A 315 27.38 -8.52 -9.05
CA GLU A 315 28.85 -8.53 -9.19
C GLU A 315 29.60 -8.05 -7.94
N ALA A 316 29.01 -7.12 -7.17
CA ALA A 316 29.57 -6.64 -5.91
C ALA A 316 29.74 -7.75 -4.85
N LEU A 317 28.90 -8.79 -4.88
CA LEU A 317 28.96 -9.93 -3.96
C LEU A 317 30.17 -10.86 -4.20
N LYS A 318 30.82 -10.76 -5.37
CA LYS A 318 32.06 -11.52 -5.64
C LYS A 318 33.30 -10.88 -5.04
N ARG A 319 33.21 -9.61 -4.65
CA ARG A 319 34.35 -8.79 -4.19
C ARG A 319 34.41 -8.65 -2.67
N SER A 320 33.38 -9.13 -1.96
CA SER A 320 33.19 -9.03 -0.52
C SER A 320 33.85 -10.15 0.25
#